data_AF-A0A520DXL8-F1
#
_entry.id   AF-A0A520DXL8-F1
#
_cell.length_a   1.000
_cell.length_b   1.000
_cell.length_c   1.000
_cell.angle_alpha   90.00
_cell.angle_beta   90.00
_cell.angle_gamma   90.00
#
_symmetry.space_group_name_H-M   'P 1'
#
loop_
_entity.id
_entity.type
_entity.pdbx_description
1 polymer ?
#
loop_
_entity_poly.entity_id
_entity_poly.type
_entity_poly.pdbx_seq_one_letter_code
_entity_poly.pdbx_strand_id
1 'polypeptide(L)'
;MNKIKISAVAYTNTKAFIYGLEHSDIINKIDLSLDIPSDCAAKVISGQVDIGLMPVAAIPLVPNANIVADYCIGSDGAVNSVFIFSSVPVAEIKTLRLDAHSRTSNNLAKVLLKFHWKQDVKFTTNLTEETDAIVLIGDRTFGKKDDYAYAYDM
;
A
#
# COMPACT_ATOMS: atom_id res chain seq x y z
N MET A 1 -6.30 30.55 12.59
CA MET A 1 -6.28 29.85 11.29
C MET A 1 -6.74 28.43 11.52
N ASN A 2 -7.54 27.86 10.62
CA ASN A 2 -7.80 26.41 10.66
C ASN A 2 -6.50 25.69 10.26
N LYS A 3 -6.13 24.66 11.02
CA LYS A 3 -5.01 23.78 10.68
C LYS A 3 -5.32 23.00 9.41
N ILE A 4 -4.30 22.74 8.60
CA ILE A 4 -4.42 21.88 7.42
C ILE A 4 -4.49 20.42 7.90
N LYS A 5 -5.53 19.69 7.53
CA LYS A 5 -5.72 18.30 7.91
C LYS A 5 -4.93 17.39 6.97
N ILE A 6 -4.07 16.55 7.54
CA ILE A 6 -3.20 15.65 6.80
C ILE A 6 -3.44 14.22 7.29
N SER A 7 -3.58 13.27 6.36
CA SER A 7 -3.49 11.83 6.66
C SER A 7 -2.21 11.26 6.07
N ALA A 8 -1.35 10.70 6.92
CA ALA A 8 -0.11 10.07 6.52
C ALA A 8 -0.14 8.58 6.82
N VAL A 9 0.39 7.77 5.90
CA VAL A 9 0.57 6.33 6.12
C VAL A 9 1.47 6.09 7.32
N ALA A 10 1.12 5.14 8.18
CA ALA A 10 1.84 4.80 9.42
C ALA A 10 2.62 3.48 9.32
N TYR A 11 3.44 3.31 8.28
CA TYR A 11 4.37 2.17 8.14
C TYR A 11 5.82 2.62 8.36
N THR A 12 6.74 1.67 8.50
CA THR A 12 8.15 1.99 8.73
C THR A 12 8.75 2.84 7.60
N ASN A 13 8.25 2.73 6.37
CA ASN A 13 8.70 3.53 5.22
C ASN A 13 8.36 5.02 5.30
N THR A 14 7.45 5.45 6.18
CA THR A 14 7.09 6.87 6.38
C THR A 14 7.61 7.46 7.67
N LYS A 15 8.20 6.65 8.56
CA LYS A 15 8.64 7.11 9.89
C LYS A 15 9.57 8.32 9.84
N ALA A 16 10.55 8.34 8.92
CA ALA A 16 11.47 9.47 8.79
C ALA A 16 10.75 10.76 8.36
N PHE A 17 9.77 10.65 7.46
CA PHE A 17 8.97 11.78 7.01
C PHE A 17 8.08 12.32 8.13
N ILE A 18 7.37 11.44 8.85
CA ILE A 18 6.53 11.79 10.00
C ILE A 18 7.38 12.45 11.09
N TYR A 19 8.54 11.88 11.41
CA TYR A 19 9.46 12.45 12.40
C TYR A 19 9.84 13.90 12.05
N GLY A 20 10.15 14.18 10.78
CA GLY A 20 10.44 15.53 10.31
C GLY A 20 9.26 16.50 10.45
N LEU A 21 8.02 16.04 10.21
CA LEU A 21 6.82 16.84 10.42
C LEU A 21 6.62 17.17 11.90
N GLU A 22 6.77 16.18 12.79
CA GLU A 22 6.59 16.34 14.24
C GLU A 22 7.66 17.23 14.89
N HIS A 23 8.88 17.25 14.33
CA HIS A 23 10.02 17.98 14.87
C HIS A 23 10.33 19.28 14.12
N SER A 24 9.37 19.82 13.37
CA SER A 24 9.48 21.13 12.72
C SER A 24 8.26 22.00 13.03
N ASP A 25 8.40 23.32 12.83
CA ASP A 25 7.35 24.30 13.13
C ASP A 25 6.04 24.07 12.35
N ILE A 26 6.07 23.23 11.31
CA ILE A 26 4.89 22.86 10.52
C ILE A 26 3.84 22.16 11.38
N ILE A 27 4.23 21.44 12.44
CA ILE A 27 3.29 20.72 13.33
C ILE A 27 2.26 21.64 13.97
N ASN A 28 2.63 22.91 14.17
CA ASN A 28 1.74 23.95 14.70
C ASN A 28 0.69 24.42 13.69
N LYS A 29 0.91 24.15 12.39
CA LYS A 29 0.06 24.57 11.27
C LYS A 29 -0.81 23.43 10.71
N ILE A 30 -0.55 22.19 11.12
CA ILE A 30 -1.24 21.00 10.62
C ILE A 30 -1.97 20.24 11.73
N ASP A 31 -2.93 19.44 11.32
CA ASP A 31 -3.58 18.39 12.09
C ASP A 31 -3.24 17.05 11.43
N LEU A 32 -2.27 16.33 12.02
CA LEU A 32 -1.69 15.12 11.43
C LEU A 32 -2.38 13.88 12.00
N SER A 33 -2.96 13.08 11.11
CA SER A 33 -3.49 11.75 11.41
C SER A 33 -2.60 10.67 10.79
N LEU A 34 -2.36 9.60 11.56
CA LEU A 34 -1.56 8.45 11.15
C LEU A 34 -2.48 7.26 10.89
N ASP A 35 -2.52 6.78 9.65
CA ASP A 35 -3.49 5.78 9.20
C ASP A 35 -2.86 4.69 8.33
N ILE A 36 -3.61 3.64 8.01
CA ILE A 36 -3.23 2.69 6.96
C ILE A 36 -3.50 3.29 5.56
N PRO A 37 -2.83 2.83 4.49
CA PRO A 37 -2.94 3.46 3.17
C PRO A 37 -4.36 3.49 2.59
N SER A 38 -5.16 2.46 2.84
CA SER A 38 -6.58 2.41 2.43
C SER A 38 -7.40 3.54 3.04
N ASP A 39 -7.11 3.89 4.30
CA ASP A 39 -7.84 4.88 5.07
C ASP A 39 -7.40 6.29 4.70
N CYS A 40 -6.09 6.50 4.46
CA CYS A 40 -5.59 7.74 3.88
C CYS A 40 -6.32 8.09 2.58
N ALA A 41 -6.45 7.12 1.67
CA ALA A 41 -7.19 7.31 0.43
C ALA A 41 -8.67 7.64 0.69
N ALA A 42 -9.34 6.88 1.56
CA ALA A 42 -10.76 7.12 1.87
C ALA A 42 -11.01 8.51 2.46
N LYS A 43 -10.13 8.99 3.35
CA LYS A 43 -10.23 10.32 3.97
C LYS A 43 -10.06 11.45 2.95
N VAL A 44 -9.12 11.32 2.01
CA VAL A 44 -8.93 12.31 0.93
C VAL A 44 -10.12 12.31 -0.02
N ILE A 45 -10.57 11.13 -0.48
CA ILE A 45 -11.69 11.00 -1.42
C ILE A 45 -12.98 11.60 -0.85
N SER A 46 -13.22 11.45 0.46
CA SER A 46 -14.41 11.97 1.14
C SER A 46 -14.27 13.42 1.63
N GLY A 47 -13.11 14.06 1.45
CA GLY A 47 -12.86 15.43 1.91
C GLY A 47 -12.74 15.55 3.44
N GLN A 48 -12.47 14.46 4.17
CA GLN A 48 -12.23 14.50 5.62
C GLN A 48 -10.88 15.13 5.97
N VAL A 49 -9.90 15.03 5.06
CA VAL A 49 -8.58 15.64 5.15
C VAL A 49 -8.26 16.41 3.87
N ASP A 50 -7.39 17.42 3.98
CA ASP A 50 -7.01 18.30 2.88
C ASP A 50 -5.89 17.68 2.02
N ILE A 51 -4.97 16.95 2.66
CA ILE A 51 -3.80 16.32 2.02
C ILE A 51 -3.66 14.89 2.52
N GLY A 52 -3.30 13.96 1.64
CA GLY A 52 -3.00 12.59 2.01
C GLY A 52 -1.74 12.03 1.35
N LEU A 53 -0.92 11.35 2.13
CA LEU A 53 0.08 10.42 1.61
C LEU A 53 -0.62 9.07 1.39
N MET A 54 -1.02 8.78 0.16
CA MET A 54 -1.94 7.68 -0.14
C MET A 54 -1.50 6.83 -1.34
N PRO A 55 -2.06 5.63 -1.54
CA PRO A 55 -1.74 4.77 -2.70
C PRO A 55 -2.01 5.45 -4.04
N VAL A 56 -1.05 5.37 -4.97
CA VAL A 56 -1.19 5.92 -6.34
C VAL A 56 -2.44 5.39 -7.07
N ALA A 57 -2.82 4.13 -6.84
CA ALA A 57 -4.01 3.53 -7.45
C ALA A 57 -5.34 4.16 -7.00
N ALA A 58 -5.34 4.98 -5.93
CA ALA A 58 -6.53 5.69 -5.47
C ALA A 58 -6.62 7.13 -6.02
N ILE A 59 -5.56 7.67 -6.64
CA ILE A 59 -5.55 9.03 -7.20
C ILE A 59 -6.71 9.27 -8.18
N PRO A 60 -7.03 8.36 -9.13
CA PRO A 60 -8.14 8.57 -10.06
C PRO A 60 -9.53 8.68 -9.40
N LEU A 61 -9.65 8.31 -8.13
CA LEU A 61 -10.91 8.35 -7.37
C LEU A 61 -11.06 9.65 -6.58
N VAL A 62 -10.01 10.47 -6.50
CA VAL A 62 -10.03 11.74 -5.75
C VAL A 62 -10.65 12.82 -6.65
N PRO A 63 -11.75 13.47 -6.21
CA PRO A 63 -12.32 14.59 -6.96
C PRO A 63 -11.31 15.72 -7.10
N ASN A 64 -11.09 16.21 -8.33
CA ASN A 64 -10.11 17.27 -8.64
C ASN A 64 -8.71 16.97 -8.05
N ALA A 65 -8.26 15.72 -8.17
CA ALA A 65 -6.96 15.28 -7.65
C ALA A 65 -5.82 16.21 -8.12
N ASN A 66 -5.00 16.67 -7.18
CA ASN A 66 -3.78 17.42 -7.45
C ASN A 66 -2.62 16.77 -6.71
N ILE A 67 -1.53 16.50 -7.43
CA ILE A 67 -0.26 16.10 -6.83
C ILE A 67 0.48 17.39 -6.47
N VAL A 68 0.70 17.60 -5.17
CA VAL A 68 1.21 18.88 -4.63
C VAL A 68 2.69 18.85 -4.28
N ALA A 69 3.39 17.75 -4.57
CA ALA A 69 4.79 17.56 -4.25
C ALA A 69 5.49 16.64 -5.25
N ASP A 70 6.80 16.85 -5.44
CA ASP A 70 7.68 16.02 -6.28
C ASP A 70 8.25 14.80 -5.54
N TYR A 71 7.67 14.46 -4.38
CA TYR A 71 8.14 13.38 -3.49
C TYR A 71 7.11 12.27 -3.39
N CYS A 72 7.57 11.03 -3.32
CA CYS A 72 6.71 9.86 -3.14
C CYS A 72 7.42 8.77 -2.33
N ILE A 73 6.65 7.72 -1.99
CA ILE A 73 7.21 6.45 -1.54
C ILE A 73 7.29 5.55 -2.76
N GLY A 74 8.50 5.15 -3.13
CA GLY A 74 8.78 4.26 -4.24
C GLY A 74 10.13 3.55 -4.06
N SER A 75 10.40 2.59 -4.92
CA SER A 75 11.68 1.88 -4.99
C SER A 75 12.14 1.75 -6.44
N ASP A 76 13.45 1.59 -6.60
CA ASP A 76 14.06 1.04 -7.83
C ASP A 76 14.60 -0.35 -7.48
N GLY A 77 14.01 -1.38 -8.08
CA GLY A 77 14.22 -2.78 -7.67
C GLY A 77 13.44 -3.16 -6.40
N ALA A 78 14.00 -4.11 -5.64
CA ALA A 78 13.34 -4.74 -4.50
C ALA A 78 12.95 -3.73 -3.40
N VAL A 79 11.70 -3.81 -2.93
CA VAL A 79 11.16 -2.91 -1.88
C VAL A 79 11.15 -3.56 -0.50
N ASN A 80 11.29 -4.89 -0.44
CA ASN A 80 11.37 -5.70 0.77
C ASN A 80 10.21 -5.50 1.76
N SER A 81 9.09 -4.98 1.28
CA SER A 81 7.90 -4.67 2.08
C SER A 81 6.59 -4.84 1.31
N VAL A 82 6.65 -5.40 0.09
CA VAL A 82 5.49 -5.70 -0.74
C VAL A 82 5.75 -7.05 -1.41
N PHE A 83 4.98 -8.06 -1.04
CA PHE A 83 5.20 -9.42 -1.52
C PHE A 83 3.93 -10.06 -2.05
N ILE A 84 4.11 -10.96 -3.02
CA ILE A 84 3.25 -12.14 -3.18
C ILE A 84 3.94 -13.27 -2.44
N PHE A 85 3.32 -13.76 -1.36
CA PHE A 85 3.72 -14.97 -0.68
C PHE A 85 2.87 -16.14 -1.19
N SER A 86 3.49 -17.30 -1.45
CA SER A 86 2.78 -18.44 -2.04
C SER A 86 3.25 -19.79 -1.52
N SER A 87 2.34 -20.76 -1.50
CA SER A 87 2.62 -22.18 -1.24
C SER A 87 3.11 -22.93 -2.47
N VAL A 88 2.93 -22.37 -3.68
CA VAL A 88 3.28 -22.97 -4.98
C VAL A 88 4.13 -22.00 -5.81
N PRO A 89 4.91 -22.48 -6.80
CA PRO A 89 5.60 -21.58 -7.71
C PRO A 89 4.60 -20.72 -8.48
N VAL A 90 5.01 -19.52 -8.91
CA VAL A 90 4.11 -18.53 -9.52
C VAL A 90 3.35 -19.05 -10.76
N ALA A 91 3.96 -19.98 -11.50
CA ALA A 91 3.35 -20.62 -12.66
C ALA A 91 2.16 -21.53 -12.33
N GLU A 92 1.97 -21.88 -11.06
CA GLU A 92 0.91 -22.78 -10.59
C GLU A 92 -0.18 -22.05 -9.79
N ILE A 93 0.01 -20.78 -9.44
CA ILE A 93 -0.97 -19.99 -8.69
C ILE A 93 -2.30 -19.93 -9.48
N LYS A 94 -3.40 -20.35 -8.86
CA LYS A 94 -4.77 -20.25 -9.38
C LYS A 94 -5.64 -19.29 -8.57
N THR A 95 -5.31 -19.10 -7.31
CA THR A 95 -6.06 -18.25 -6.38
C THR A 95 -5.11 -17.32 -5.63
N LEU A 96 -5.47 -16.04 -5.56
CA LEU A 96 -4.70 -15.06 -4.80
C LEU A 96 -5.62 -14.24 -3.88
N ARG A 97 -5.29 -14.19 -2.59
CA ARG A 97 -5.95 -13.29 -1.64
C ARG A 97 -5.29 -11.91 -1.63
N LEU A 98 -6.11 -10.90 -1.86
CA LEU A 98 -5.70 -9.49 -1.88
C LEU A 98 -5.60 -8.94 -0.45
N ASP A 99 -4.63 -8.04 -0.23
CA ASP A 99 -4.41 -7.43 1.07
C ASP A 99 -5.38 -6.26 1.32
N ALA A 100 -6.07 -6.25 2.47
CA ALA A 100 -7.06 -5.22 2.77
C ALA A 100 -6.46 -3.81 2.94
N HIS A 101 -5.19 -3.68 3.32
CA HIS A 101 -4.54 -2.38 3.54
C HIS A 101 -3.98 -1.79 2.24
N SER A 102 -4.05 -2.52 1.11
CA SER A 102 -3.44 -2.12 -0.15
C SER A 102 -4.44 -1.92 -1.28
N ARG A 103 -4.22 -0.88 -2.09
CA ARG A 103 -4.87 -0.73 -3.40
C ARG A 103 -3.85 -0.86 -4.52
N THR A 104 -2.72 -0.17 -4.40
CA THR A 104 -1.65 -0.19 -5.41
C THR A 104 -1.02 -1.56 -5.54
N SER A 105 -0.55 -2.18 -4.46
CA SER A 105 0.14 -3.48 -4.55
C SER A 105 -0.78 -4.59 -5.02
N ASN A 106 -2.06 -4.54 -4.64
CA ASN A 106 -3.09 -5.44 -5.15
C ASN A 106 -3.26 -5.31 -6.67
N ASN A 107 -3.25 -4.08 -7.21
CA ASN A 107 -3.32 -3.87 -8.64
C ASN A 107 -2.01 -4.23 -9.35
N LEU A 108 -0.85 -3.98 -8.73
CA LEU A 108 0.45 -4.41 -9.24
C LEU A 108 0.52 -5.94 -9.35
N ALA A 109 0.09 -6.68 -8.32
CA ALA A 109 0.02 -8.14 -8.36
C ALA A 109 -0.84 -8.65 -9.52
N LYS A 110 -2.01 -8.04 -9.76
CA LYS A 110 -2.86 -8.37 -10.92
C LYS A 110 -2.15 -8.13 -12.25
N VAL A 111 -1.46 -6.99 -12.37
CA VAL A 111 -0.71 -6.64 -13.58
C VAL A 111 0.43 -7.63 -13.81
N LEU A 112 1.24 -7.93 -12.79
CA LEU A 112 2.36 -8.85 -12.90
C LEU A 112 1.90 -10.28 -13.20
N LEU A 113 0.89 -10.80 -12.50
CA LEU A 113 0.33 -12.13 -12.78
C LEU A 113 -0.20 -12.24 -14.20
N LYS A 114 -0.93 -11.24 -14.68
CA LYS A 114 -1.52 -11.27 -16.01
C LYS A 114 -0.50 -11.06 -17.13
N PHE A 115 0.39 -10.08 -17.00
CA PHE A 115 1.21 -9.61 -18.12
C PHE A 115 2.65 -10.10 -18.07
N HIS A 116 3.22 -10.27 -16.88
CA HIS A 116 4.59 -10.75 -16.71
C HIS A 116 4.63 -12.28 -16.62
N TRP A 117 3.91 -12.86 -15.66
CA TRP A 117 3.86 -14.31 -15.46
C TRP A 117 2.83 -15.05 -16.32
N LYS A 118 1.94 -14.30 -16.98
CA LYS A 118 0.91 -14.82 -17.90
C LYS A 118 0.03 -15.91 -17.28
N GLN A 119 -0.35 -15.71 -16.02
CA GLN A 119 -1.24 -16.59 -15.27
C GLN A 119 -2.65 -16.03 -15.23
N ASP A 120 -3.62 -16.95 -15.35
CA ASP A 120 -5.03 -16.66 -15.08
C ASP A 120 -5.33 -17.02 -13.62
N VAL A 121 -5.62 -16.01 -12.80
CA VAL A 121 -5.72 -16.12 -11.35
C VAL A 121 -7.05 -15.55 -10.88
N LYS A 122 -7.76 -16.30 -10.05
CA LYS A 122 -8.94 -15.83 -9.33
C LYS A 122 -8.51 -15.03 -8.10
N PHE A 123 -9.02 -13.81 -7.98
CA PHE A 123 -8.74 -12.95 -6.83
C PHE A 123 -9.88 -13.01 -5.81
N THR A 124 -9.53 -13.03 -4.52
CA THR A 124 -10.50 -12.95 -3.42
C THR A 124 -10.02 -11.97 -2.35
N THR A 125 -10.96 -11.40 -1.61
CA THR A 125 -10.69 -10.64 -0.38
C THR A 125 -11.18 -11.40 0.87
N ASN A 126 -11.70 -12.62 0.69
CA ASN A 126 -12.24 -13.41 1.80
C ASN A 126 -11.10 -14.01 2.64
N LEU A 127 -11.04 -13.63 3.92
CA LEU A 127 -10.00 -14.08 4.84
C LEU A 127 -10.13 -15.57 5.23
N THR A 128 -11.30 -16.17 5.06
CA THR A 128 -11.54 -17.58 5.41
C THR A 128 -11.30 -18.54 4.24
N GLU A 129 -11.19 -18.02 3.01
CA GLU A 129 -10.89 -18.82 1.82
C GLU A 129 -9.39 -19.16 1.83
N GLU A 130 -9.08 -20.44 1.69
CA GLU A 130 -7.71 -20.91 1.45
C GLU A 130 -7.31 -20.56 0.02
N THR A 131 -6.10 -20.04 -0.16
CA THR A 131 -5.60 -19.56 -1.45
C THR A 131 -4.14 -19.95 -1.64
N ASP A 132 -3.75 -20.18 -2.89
CA ASP A 132 -2.38 -20.53 -3.29
C ASP A 132 -1.37 -19.42 -2.92
N ALA A 133 -1.81 -18.17 -2.98
CA ALA A 133 -0.98 -17.02 -2.71
C ALA A 133 -1.73 -15.90 -2.01
N ILE A 134 -0.99 -15.02 -1.34
CA ILE A 134 -1.50 -13.80 -0.74
C ILE A 134 -0.62 -12.61 -1.11
N VAL A 135 -1.22 -11.43 -1.30
CA VAL A 135 -0.47 -10.18 -1.21
C VAL A 135 -0.33 -9.81 0.26
N LEU A 136 0.86 -9.34 0.66
CA LEU A 136 1.09 -8.77 1.99
C LEU A 136 2.01 -7.55 1.88
N ILE A 137 1.69 -6.48 2.60
CA ILE A 137 2.42 -5.21 2.53
C ILE A 137 2.82 -4.64 3.88
N GLY A 138 3.81 -3.75 3.85
CA GLY A 138 4.30 -2.98 4.98
C GLY A 138 5.02 -3.85 5.99
N ASP A 139 5.03 -3.38 7.23
CA ASP A 139 5.78 -4.00 8.33
C ASP A 139 5.34 -5.45 8.61
N ARG A 140 4.12 -5.83 8.20
CA ARG A 140 3.58 -7.20 8.32
C ARG A 140 4.36 -8.24 7.52
N THR A 141 5.19 -7.81 6.57
CA THR A 141 6.01 -8.69 5.73
C THR A 141 7.34 -9.06 6.38
N PHE A 142 7.80 -8.29 7.36
CA PHE A 142 9.11 -8.49 7.97
C PHE A 142 9.16 -9.80 8.74
N GLY A 143 10.20 -10.61 8.47
CA GLY A 143 10.35 -11.94 9.06
C GLY A 143 9.41 -13.02 8.49
N LYS A 144 8.65 -12.73 7.42
CA LYS A 144 7.70 -13.68 6.83
C LYS A 144 8.22 -14.49 5.66
N LYS A 145 9.40 -14.18 5.12
CA LYS A 145 9.91 -14.87 3.92
C LYS A 145 10.05 -16.38 4.11
N ASP A 146 10.51 -16.79 5.28
CA ASP A 146 10.74 -18.21 5.59
C ASP A 146 9.46 -18.96 6.00
N ASP A 147 8.34 -18.24 6.22
CA ASP A 147 7.03 -18.84 6.55
C ASP A 147 6.33 -19.39 5.29
N TYR A 148 6.83 -19.08 4.08
CA TYR A 148 6.22 -19.45 2.81
C TYR A 148 7.21 -20.17 1.90
N ALA A 149 6.71 -21.09 1.08
CA ALA A 149 7.53 -21.82 0.11
C ALA A 149 8.12 -20.88 -0.96
N TYR A 150 7.40 -19.81 -1.31
CA TYR A 150 7.83 -18.82 -2.30
C TYR A 150 7.48 -17.41 -1.84
N ALA A 151 8.41 -16.47 -2.08
CA ALA A 151 8.24 -15.05 -1.81
C ALA A 151 8.71 -14.23 -3.03
N TYR A 152 7.79 -13.49 -3.63
CA TYR A 152 8.06 -12.61 -4.78
C TYR A 152 7.95 -11.15 -4.34
N ASP A 153 9.09 -10.48 -4.23
CA ASP A 153 9.18 -9.03 -3.96
C ASP A 153 8.69 -8.27 -5.20
N MET A 154 7.80 -7.29 -5.03
CA MET A 154 7.15 -6.54 -6.13
C MET A 154 7.49 -5.06 -6.14
#